data_AF-A0A956MY55-F1
#
_entry.id   AF-A0A956MY55-F1
#
_cell.length_a   1.000
_cell.length_b   1.000
_cell.length_c   1.000
_cell.angle_alpha   90.00
_cell.angle_beta   90.00
_cell.angle_gamma   90.00
#
_symmetry.space_group_name_H-M   'P 1'
#
loop_
_entity.id
_entity.type
_entity.pdbx_description
1 polymer ?
#
loop_
_entity_poly.entity_id
_entity_poly.type
_entity_poly.pdbx_seq_one_letter_code
_entity_poly.pdbx_strand_id
1 'polypeptide(L)'
;MLNNSSSTWLSNLSKSKRVLIDSSTQTIQKIEQLQKKRNAKGFTGSFKKPFAIPKFNPSTFVEIKPIDLLHSIGLATTPPIPNLVDLSSTWALIRYIWAFNPDIDNLAVSQIAKNIDFHQKGVLSDEIGIGMAYWLMKRFFGAKKSIDVDIAIRNHGFAEATGFPSARKNGNSSPDYIFQLSDGNYSIVECKGGQSGLNQTRNQLRRGLEQVSSISFKGGQSATEFVIGTCLSDISTNVIIVDPPSEGNGDEREFSNEKKVYHVLDKEKFDREYQNLRIASLLSYAGAEGIAAEISKIESTEKLVTDFERRKPPHSLPLEEVNLNFQGRRLVLPGPSENEMISVFMGIEDNLLNEIKPDDSNIPDAARNDFASSFRKLFSESEPYYTFISESLGAVISICDEGTVLAISSQGQFETIVA
;
A
#
# COMPACT_ATOMS: atom_id res chain seq x y z
N MET A 1 5.42 28.45 26.66
CA MET A 1 6.39 27.50 26.07
C MET A 1 5.63 26.40 25.33
N LEU A 2 4.95 26.74 24.22
CA LEU A 2 4.21 25.80 23.36
C LEU A 2 4.56 26.08 21.88
N ASN A 3 5.85 26.26 21.60
CA ASN A 3 6.36 26.36 20.22
C ASN A 3 7.23 25.13 19.97
N ASN A 4 6.89 24.33 18.95
CA ASN A 4 7.62 23.18 18.36
C ASN A 4 6.92 21.79 18.36
N SER A 5 5.61 21.62 18.58
CA SER A 5 4.99 20.27 18.51
C SER A 5 4.76 19.76 17.08
N SER A 6 4.71 20.64 16.10
CA SER A 6 4.31 20.31 14.73
C SER A 6 5.47 19.68 13.94
N SER A 7 6.68 20.23 14.07
CA SER A 7 7.89 19.69 13.43
C SER A 7 8.32 18.34 14.01
N THR A 8 7.78 17.94 15.17
CA THR A 8 8.19 16.70 15.83
C THR A 8 7.50 15.49 15.23
N TRP A 9 6.21 15.50 14.89
CA TRP A 9 5.53 14.28 14.44
C TRP A 9 6.00 13.81 13.05
N LEU A 10 6.20 14.72 12.09
CA LEU A 10 6.78 14.42 10.77
C LEU A 10 8.20 13.88 10.90
N SER A 11 9.01 14.54 11.73
CA SER A 11 10.34 14.06 12.11
C SER A 11 10.27 12.64 12.70
N ASN A 12 9.30 12.37 13.56
CA ASN A 12 9.11 11.08 14.21
C ASN A 12 8.68 9.97 13.24
N LEU A 13 7.90 10.29 12.20
CA LEU A 13 7.55 9.30 11.16
C LEU A 13 8.75 8.90 10.30
N SER A 14 9.78 9.74 10.21
CA SER A 14 11.00 9.47 9.44
C SER A 14 12.16 8.94 10.28
N LYS A 15 12.02 8.93 11.62
CA LYS A 15 12.98 8.29 12.51
C LYS A 15 12.87 6.77 12.40
N SER A 16 14.00 6.10 12.24
CA SER A 16 14.07 4.65 12.33
C SER A 16 13.53 4.19 13.69
N LYS A 17 12.60 3.24 13.66
CA LYS A 17 12.05 2.57 14.82
C LYS A 17 12.37 1.08 14.76
N ARG A 18 12.59 0.45 15.92
CA ARG A 18 12.88 -0.97 16.00
C ARG A 18 11.61 -1.81 16.03
N VAL A 19 11.60 -2.90 15.28
CA VAL A 19 10.56 -3.95 15.29
C VAL A 19 11.23 -5.29 15.53
N LEU A 20 10.67 -6.11 16.42
CA LEU A 20 11.12 -7.48 16.60
C LEU A 20 10.44 -8.38 15.58
N ILE A 21 11.21 -9.06 14.74
CA ILE A 21 10.72 -10.13 13.87
C ILE A 21 11.07 -11.48 14.50
N ASP A 22 10.07 -12.34 14.67
CA ASP A 22 10.19 -13.65 15.29
C ASP A 22 9.79 -14.75 14.31
N SER A 23 10.75 -15.58 13.94
CA SER A 23 10.52 -16.87 13.27
C SER A 23 11.14 -18.02 14.08
N SER A 24 11.25 -17.85 15.40
CA SER A 24 11.92 -18.81 16.26
C SER A 24 11.19 -20.16 16.32
N THR A 25 11.98 -21.23 16.48
CA THR A 25 11.45 -22.59 16.72
C THR A 25 10.48 -22.62 17.90
N GLN A 26 10.70 -21.79 18.94
CA GLN A 26 9.81 -21.71 20.09
C GLN A 26 8.42 -21.17 19.72
N THR A 27 8.35 -20.14 18.86
CA THR A 27 7.07 -19.59 18.41
C THR A 27 6.33 -20.57 17.50
N ILE A 28 7.05 -21.28 16.63
CA ILE A 28 6.47 -22.37 15.81
C ILE A 28 5.85 -23.45 16.67
N GLN A 29 6.58 -23.94 17.68
CA GLN A 29 6.06 -24.95 18.61
C GLN A 29 4.78 -24.47 19.33
N LYS A 30 4.71 -23.19 19.70
CA LYS A 30 3.50 -22.61 20.31
C LYS A 30 2.33 -22.60 19.32
N ILE A 31 2.56 -22.27 18.05
CA ILE A 31 1.52 -22.30 17.00
C ILE A 31 1.01 -23.74 16.78
N GLU A 32 1.93 -24.71 16.68
CA GLU A 32 1.57 -26.13 16.55
C GLU A 32 0.78 -26.65 17.76
N GLN A 33 1.13 -26.23 18.98
CA GLN A 33 0.37 -26.58 20.18
C GLN A 33 -1.05 -26.03 20.15
N LEU A 34 -1.24 -24.81 19.63
CA LEU A 34 -2.58 -24.23 19.44
C LEU A 34 -3.38 -25.04 18.41
N GLN A 35 -2.75 -25.51 17.33
CA GLN A 35 -3.41 -26.40 16.38
C GLN A 35 -3.77 -27.74 17.00
N LYS A 36 -2.86 -28.38 17.75
CA LYS A 36 -3.15 -29.65 18.45
C LYS A 36 -4.36 -29.51 19.39
N LYS A 37 -4.43 -28.40 20.14
CA LYS A 37 -5.59 -28.10 21.00
C LYS A 37 -6.89 -27.94 20.20
N ARG A 38 -6.83 -27.39 18.99
CA ARG A 38 -8.00 -27.24 18.10
C ARG A 38 -8.41 -28.58 17.48
N ASN A 39 -7.46 -29.40 17.04
CA ASN A 39 -7.74 -30.74 16.53
C ASN A 39 -8.39 -31.62 17.62
N ALA A 40 -7.93 -31.51 18.87
CA ALA A 40 -8.55 -32.18 20.01
C ALA A 40 -10.01 -31.73 20.28
N LYS A 41 -10.43 -30.58 19.74
CA LYS A 41 -11.82 -30.09 19.77
C LYS A 41 -12.62 -30.48 18.51
N GLY A 42 -12.11 -31.39 17.69
CA GLY A 42 -12.82 -31.94 16.54
C GLY A 42 -12.61 -31.21 15.21
N PHE A 43 -11.61 -30.33 15.09
CA PHE A 43 -11.27 -29.73 13.79
C PHE A 43 -10.58 -30.75 12.88
N THR A 44 -11.08 -30.90 11.66
CA THR A 44 -10.59 -31.83 10.63
C THR A 44 -10.10 -31.15 9.35
N GLY A 45 -10.05 -29.82 9.33
CA GLY A 45 -9.56 -29.07 8.15
C GLY A 45 -8.05 -29.16 7.97
N SER A 46 -7.58 -28.71 6.81
CA SER A 46 -6.15 -28.66 6.48
C SER A 46 -5.40 -27.67 7.37
N PHE A 47 -4.19 -28.03 7.76
CA PHE A 47 -3.25 -27.14 8.45
C PHE A 47 -1.85 -27.40 7.91
N LYS A 48 -1.19 -26.38 7.37
CA LYS A 48 0.20 -26.52 6.93
C LYS A 48 1.17 -26.35 8.09
N LYS A 49 2.14 -27.26 8.18
CA LYS A 49 3.15 -27.24 9.23
C LYS A 49 4.12 -26.07 8.99
N PRO A 50 4.24 -25.11 9.92
CA PRO A 50 5.10 -23.95 9.72
C PRO A 50 6.58 -24.28 10.00
N PHE A 51 7.48 -23.66 9.24
CA PHE A 51 8.92 -23.70 9.44
C PHE A 51 9.50 -22.34 9.78
N ALA A 52 10.66 -22.39 10.43
CA ALA A 52 11.41 -21.21 10.82
C ALA A 52 12.13 -20.65 9.61
N ILE A 53 12.03 -19.35 9.40
CA ILE A 53 12.80 -18.64 8.40
C ILE A 53 14.18 -18.40 8.99
N PRO A 54 15.27 -18.97 8.42
CA PRO A 54 16.60 -18.91 9.02
C PRO A 54 17.08 -17.49 9.33
N LYS A 55 16.70 -16.52 8.48
CA LYS A 55 17.05 -15.09 8.64
C LYS A 55 16.48 -14.47 9.93
N PHE A 56 15.41 -15.03 10.49
CA PHE A 56 14.72 -14.52 11.68
C PHE A 56 14.63 -15.57 12.79
N ASN A 57 15.55 -16.56 12.78
CA ASN A 57 15.68 -17.58 13.80
C ASN A 57 17.13 -17.61 14.35
N PRO A 58 17.39 -17.10 15.56
CA PRO A 58 16.43 -16.58 16.54
C PRO A 58 15.84 -15.22 16.13
N SER A 59 14.85 -14.75 16.90
CA SER A 59 14.17 -13.48 16.66
C SER A 59 15.17 -12.32 16.51
N THR A 60 14.93 -11.42 15.57
CA THR A 60 15.87 -10.37 15.17
C THR A 60 15.18 -9.01 15.17
N PHE A 61 15.86 -7.98 15.67
CA PHE A 61 15.40 -6.61 15.53
C PHE A 61 15.75 -6.06 14.14
N VAL A 62 14.78 -5.39 13.53
CA VAL A 62 14.97 -4.64 12.29
C VAL A 62 14.54 -3.20 12.49
N GLU A 63 15.08 -2.31 11.65
CA GLU A 63 14.67 -0.92 11.62
C GLU A 63 13.68 -0.66 10.49
N ILE A 64 12.65 0.11 10.80
CA ILE A 64 11.64 0.60 9.86
C ILE A 64 11.27 2.03 10.24
N LYS A 65 11.08 2.90 9.26
CA LYS A 65 10.47 4.21 9.52
C LYS A 65 8.95 4.07 9.45
N PRO A 66 8.18 4.64 10.39
CA PRO A 66 6.72 4.64 10.29
C PRO A 66 6.19 5.12 8.93
N ILE A 67 6.88 6.08 8.29
CA ILE A 67 6.50 6.55 6.96
C ILE A 67 6.63 5.49 5.87
N ASP A 68 7.67 4.65 5.91
CA ASP A 68 7.85 3.54 4.97
C ASP A 68 6.73 2.49 5.14
N LEU A 69 6.29 2.29 6.39
CA LEU A 69 5.17 1.42 6.70
C LEU A 69 3.87 1.99 6.15
N LEU A 70 3.58 3.27 6.39
CA LEU A 70 2.37 3.93 5.85
C LEU A 70 2.35 3.87 4.32
N HIS A 71 3.47 4.14 3.67
CA HIS A 71 3.58 4.00 2.22
C HIS A 71 3.34 2.56 1.77
N SER A 72 3.88 1.57 2.50
CA SER A 72 3.63 0.15 2.21
C SER A 72 2.15 -0.25 2.33
N ILE A 73 1.41 0.33 3.28
CA ILE A 73 -0.04 0.13 3.38
C ILE A 73 -0.71 0.63 2.11
N GLY A 74 -0.42 1.87 1.71
CA GLY A 74 -1.08 2.46 0.54
C GLY A 74 -0.71 1.76 -0.76
N LEU A 75 0.56 1.37 -0.97
CA LEU A 75 0.99 0.58 -2.13
C LEU A 75 0.28 -0.77 -2.21
N ALA A 76 0.15 -1.48 -1.08
CA ALA A 76 -0.47 -2.80 -1.06
C ALA A 76 -1.99 -2.75 -1.26
N THR A 77 -2.66 -1.74 -0.70
CA THR A 77 -4.13 -1.68 -0.62
C THR A 77 -4.78 -0.81 -1.69
N THR A 78 -3.99 -0.01 -2.40
CA THR A 78 -4.48 0.73 -3.56
C THR A 78 -4.64 -0.23 -4.72
N PRO A 79 -5.83 -0.34 -5.33
CA PRO A 79 -6.01 -1.15 -6.52
C PRO A 79 -4.97 -0.77 -7.57
N PRO A 80 -4.32 -1.73 -8.24
CA PRO A 80 -3.32 -1.48 -9.25
C PRO A 80 -3.97 -0.95 -10.54
N ILE A 81 -4.71 0.15 -10.48
CA ILE A 81 -5.20 0.88 -11.64
C ILE A 81 -3.98 1.65 -12.14
N PRO A 82 -3.31 1.22 -13.24
CA PRO A 82 -2.12 1.92 -13.72
C PRO A 82 -2.27 3.43 -13.57
N ASN A 83 -1.33 4.05 -12.86
CA ASN A 83 -1.18 5.50 -12.81
C ASN A 83 -2.19 6.32 -11.98
N LEU A 84 -3.06 5.62 -11.28
CA LEU A 84 -3.79 6.12 -10.12
C LEU A 84 -3.13 5.64 -8.81
N VAL A 85 -2.23 4.66 -8.96
CA VAL A 85 -1.55 3.93 -7.89
C VAL A 85 -0.65 4.84 -7.08
N ASP A 86 0.18 5.65 -7.73
CA ASP A 86 1.27 6.31 -7.00
C ASP A 86 0.76 7.40 -6.09
N LEU A 87 -0.24 8.14 -6.55
CA LEU A 87 -0.97 9.05 -5.72
C LEU A 87 -1.73 8.33 -4.60
N SER A 88 -2.61 7.41 -4.98
CA SER A 88 -3.53 6.81 -4.02
C SER A 88 -2.74 6.00 -2.97
N SER A 89 -1.53 5.55 -3.29
CA SER A 89 -0.60 4.92 -2.34
C SER A 89 -0.20 5.79 -1.15
N THR A 90 -0.50 7.09 -1.18
CA THR A 90 -0.26 8.00 -0.06
C THR A 90 -1.44 8.11 0.92
N TRP A 91 -2.60 7.47 0.64
CA TRP A 91 -3.82 7.61 1.46
C TRP A 91 -3.57 7.26 2.94
N ALA A 92 -2.75 6.22 3.18
CA ALA A 92 -2.45 5.75 4.52
C ALA A 92 -1.62 6.75 5.33
N LEU A 93 -0.78 7.55 4.65
CA LEU A 93 -0.05 8.65 5.29
C LEU A 93 -1.03 9.66 5.87
N ILE A 94 -2.07 10.04 5.12
CA ILE A 94 -3.09 10.99 5.58
C ILE A 94 -3.93 10.38 6.70
N ARG A 95 -4.38 9.13 6.55
CA ARG A 95 -5.30 8.50 7.50
C ARG A 95 -4.65 8.17 8.85
N TYR A 96 -3.38 7.76 8.85
CA TYR A 96 -2.73 7.15 10.02
C TYR A 96 -1.48 7.87 10.51
N ILE A 97 -1.33 9.13 10.11
CA ILE A 97 -0.25 10.01 10.54
C ILE A 97 -0.09 10.11 12.06
N TRP A 98 -1.22 10.05 12.78
CA TRP A 98 -1.34 10.17 14.24
C TRP A 98 -1.23 8.82 14.97
N ALA A 99 -1.13 7.71 14.22
CA ALA A 99 -1.30 6.38 14.78
C ALA A 99 -0.08 5.85 15.54
N PHE A 100 1.11 6.43 15.34
CA PHE A 100 2.37 5.95 15.92
C PHE A 100 2.82 6.76 17.13
N ASN A 101 3.46 6.09 18.08
CA ASN A 101 4.02 6.73 19.26
C ASN A 101 5.35 7.42 18.90
N PRO A 102 5.43 8.76 19.01
CA PRO A 102 6.65 9.50 18.68
C PRO A 102 7.82 9.23 19.65
N ASP A 103 7.51 8.99 20.93
CA ASP A 103 8.44 9.18 22.05
C ASP A 103 9.25 7.93 22.42
N ILE A 104 9.09 6.84 21.67
CA ILE A 104 9.77 5.57 21.96
C ILE A 104 10.54 5.05 20.76
N ASP A 105 11.67 4.38 21.00
CA ASP A 105 12.56 3.89 19.92
C ASP A 105 11.99 2.67 19.18
N ASN A 106 11.08 1.93 19.81
CA ASN A 106 10.40 0.81 19.16
C ASN A 106 9.21 1.33 18.37
N LEU A 107 8.89 0.68 17.26
CA LEU A 107 7.67 1.00 16.54
C LEU A 107 6.49 0.61 17.43
N ALA A 108 5.62 1.55 17.75
CA ALA A 108 4.44 1.30 18.56
C ALA A 108 3.31 2.22 18.13
N VAL A 109 2.09 1.80 18.43
CA VAL A 109 0.92 2.65 18.22
C VAL A 109 0.77 3.65 19.36
N SER A 110 0.26 4.84 19.07
CA SER A 110 0.00 5.88 20.07
C SER A 110 -1.12 5.46 21.03
N GLN A 111 -1.18 6.09 22.21
CA GLN A 111 -2.27 5.83 23.15
C GLN A 111 -3.64 6.19 22.55
N ILE A 112 -3.68 7.21 21.69
CA ILE A 112 -4.88 7.60 20.94
C ILE A 112 -5.32 6.42 20.05
N ALA A 113 -4.41 5.85 19.26
CA ALA A 113 -4.69 4.69 18.41
C ALA A 113 -5.11 3.43 19.19
N LYS A 114 -4.62 3.26 20.42
CA LYS A 114 -5.06 2.18 21.31
C LYS A 114 -6.46 2.40 21.88
N ASN A 115 -6.94 3.64 21.96
CA ASN A 115 -8.19 4.01 22.60
C ASN A 115 -9.34 4.31 21.64
N ILE A 116 -9.11 4.25 20.32
CA ILE A 116 -10.20 4.35 19.33
C ILE A 116 -11.19 3.19 19.47
N ASP A 117 -12.38 3.41 18.91
CA ASP A 117 -13.45 2.43 18.83
C ASP A 117 -12.97 1.07 18.29
N PHE A 118 -13.57 -0.02 18.78
CA PHE A 118 -13.17 -1.38 18.45
C PHE A 118 -13.20 -1.68 16.95
N HIS A 119 -14.18 -1.15 16.20
CA HIS A 119 -14.26 -1.38 14.77
C HIS A 119 -13.15 -0.66 14.01
N GLN A 120 -12.88 0.61 14.36
CA GLN A 120 -11.79 1.39 13.78
C GLN A 120 -10.42 0.80 14.12
N LYS A 121 -10.27 0.25 15.33
CA LYS A 121 -9.07 -0.47 15.77
C LYS A 121 -8.82 -1.73 14.95
N GLY A 122 -9.88 -2.46 14.62
CA GLY A 122 -9.80 -3.61 13.71
C GLY A 122 -9.22 -3.21 12.37
N VAL A 123 -9.85 -2.22 11.71
CA VAL A 123 -9.41 -1.70 10.40
C VAL A 123 -7.96 -1.22 10.43
N LEU A 124 -7.60 -0.36 11.40
CA LEU A 124 -6.22 0.13 11.58
C LEU A 124 -5.22 -1.02 11.70
N SER A 125 -5.54 -2.02 12.52
CA SER A 125 -4.62 -3.12 12.78
C SER A 125 -4.45 -4.00 11.55
N ASP A 126 -5.55 -4.32 10.86
CA ASP A 126 -5.53 -5.14 9.64
C ASP A 126 -4.73 -4.44 8.53
N GLU A 127 -4.96 -3.15 8.30
CA GLU A 127 -4.24 -2.36 7.30
C GLU A 127 -2.74 -2.24 7.64
N ILE A 128 -2.37 -2.00 8.91
CA ILE A 128 -0.96 -2.05 9.34
C ILE A 128 -0.37 -3.46 9.15
N GLY A 129 -1.14 -4.51 9.39
CA GLY A 129 -0.72 -5.90 9.16
C GLY A 129 -0.35 -6.15 7.70
N ILE A 130 -1.16 -5.64 6.77
CA ILE A 130 -0.89 -5.69 5.33
C ILE A 130 0.36 -4.89 4.98
N GLY A 131 0.47 -3.64 5.44
CA GLY A 131 1.64 -2.79 5.15
C GLY A 131 2.95 -3.39 5.69
N MET A 132 2.93 -4.00 6.88
CA MET A 132 4.10 -4.65 7.46
C MET A 132 4.51 -5.88 6.65
N ALA A 133 3.54 -6.69 6.21
CA ALA A 133 3.82 -7.83 5.34
C ALA A 133 4.41 -7.38 4.00
N TYR A 134 3.82 -6.37 3.35
CA TYR A 134 4.35 -5.79 2.12
C TYR A 134 5.78 -5.27 2.29
N TRP A 135 6.04 -4.48 3.33
CA TRP A 135 7.37 -3.96 3.64
C TRP A 135 8.39 -5.08 3.85
N LEU A 136 8.04 -6.12 4.62
CA LEU A 136 8.92 -7.27 4.84
C LEU A 136 9.25 -8.02 3.56
N MET A 137 8.23 -8.28 2.73
CA MET A 137 8.38 -8.97 1.46
C MET A 137 9.30 -8.20 0.50
N LYS A 138 9.10 -6.87 0.38
CA LYS A 138 9.98 -6.01 -0.41
C LYS A 138 11.40 -6.00 0.15
N ARG A 139 11.54 -5.74 1.46
CA ARG A 139 12.85 -5.49 2.12
C ARG A 139 13.74 -6.72 2.23
N PHE A 140 13.16 -7.89 2.53
CA PHE A 140 13.94 -9.07 2.91
C PHE A 140 13.82 -10.26 1.96
N PHE A 141 12.77 -10.28 1.12
CA PHE A 141 12.48 -11.36 0.18
C PHE A 141 12.53 -10.90 -1.29
N GLY A 142 12.85 -9.63 -1.56
CA GLY A 142 13.05 -9.12 -2.91
C GLY A 142 11.76 -9.01 -3.72
N ALA A 143 10.61 -8.85 -3.06
CA ALA A 143 9.35 -8.67 -3.77
C ALA A 143 9.35 -7.35 -4.57
N LYS A 144 8.91 -7.44 -5.83
CA LYS A 144 8.86 -6.33 -6.79
C LYS A 144 7.44 -5.80 -7.00
N LYS A 145 6.47 -6.70 -7.05
CA LYS A 145 5.05 -6.39 -7.27
C LYS A 145 4.20 -7.22 -6.34
N SER A 146 3.00 -6.73 -6.03
CA SER A 146 1.96 -7.50 -5.37
C SER A 146 0.62 -7.37 -6.09
N ILE A 147 -0.24 -8.36 -5.92
CA ILE A 147 -1.65 -8.31 -6.31
C ILE A 147 -2.50 -8.97 -5.24
N ASP A 148 -3.68 -8.40 -4.98
CA ASP A 148 -4.70 -9.04 -4.15
C ASP A 148 -5.15 -10.36 -4.80
N VAL A 149 -5.22 -11.43 -4.01
CA VAL A 149 -5.53 -12.78 -4.50
C VAL A 149 -6.94 -12.83 -5.12
N ASP A 150 -7.93 -12.17 -4.52
CA ASP A 150 -9.28 -12.18 -5.05
C ASP A 150 -9.37 -11.38 -6.36
N ILE A 151 -8.54 -10.36 -6.56
CA ILE A 151 -8.38 -9.69 -7.87
C ILE A 151 -7.74 -10.66 -8.87
N ALA A 152 -6.65 -11.33 -8.50
CA ALA A 152 -5.94 -12.26 -9.38
C ALA A 152 -6.81 -13.44 -9.85
N ILE A 153 -7.71 -13.91 -8.99
CA ILE A 153 -8.69 -14.97 -9.30
C ILE A 153 -9.83 -14.44 -10.16
N ARG A 154 -10.42 -13.28 -9.83
CA ARG A 154 -11.62 -12.78 -10.52
C ARG A 154 -11.32 -12.13 -11.87
N ASN A 155 -10.10 -11.65 -12.07
CA ASN A 155 -9.69 -10.91 -13.26
C ASN A 155 -8.37 -11.42 -13.84
N HIS A 156 -8.39 -12.63 -14.39
CA HIS A 156 -7.20 -13.28 -14.96
C HIS A 156 -6.49 -12.45 -16.04
N GLY A 157 -7.24 -11.78 -16.92
CA GLY A 157 -6.65 -10.94 -17.97
C GLY A 157 -5.85 -9.77 -17.40
N PHE A 158 -6.35 -9.15 -16.33
CA PHE A 158 -5.65 -8.09 -15.62
C PHE A 158 -4.41 -8.62 -14.87
N ALA A 159 -4.52 -9.77 -14.20
CA ALA A 159 -3.39 -10.41 -13.54
C ALA A 159 -2.26 -10.73 -14.53
N GLU A 160 -2.60 -11.33 -15.68
CA GLU A 160 -1.62 -11.65 -16.73
C GLU A 160 -0.99 -10.38 -17.31
N ALA A 161 -1.78 -9.34 -17.58
CA ALA A 161 -1.27 -8.06 -18.08
C ALA A 161 -0.31 -7.36 -17.10
N THR A 162 -0.47 -7.60 -15.79
CA THR A 162 0.40 -7.03 -14.74
C THR A 162 1.62 -7.91 -14.41
N GLY A 163 1.73 -9.09 -15.03
CA GLY A 163 2.84 -10.03 -14.88
C GLY A 163 2.63 -11.11 -13.82
N PHE A 164 1.38 -11.35 -13.42
CA PHE A 164 1.01 -12.41 -12.48
C PHE A 164 0.37 -13.61 -13.21
N PRO A 165 0.69 -14.85 -12.80
CA PRO A 165 0.08 -16.03 -13.37
C PRO A 165 -1.41 -16.11 -13.00
N SER A 166 -2.18 -16.74 -13.87
CA SER A 166 -3.56 -17.13 -13.58
C SER A 166 -3.63 -17.99 -12.31
N ALA A 167 -4.21 -17.45 -11.24
CA ALA A 167 -4.40 -18.12 -9.96
C ALA A 167 -5.81 -18.73 -9.85
N ARG A 168 -5.93 -19.87 -9.16
CA ARG A 168 -7.20 -20.54 -8.88
C ARG A 168 -7.37 -20.82 -7.40
N LYS A 169 -8.60 -20.70 -6.94
CA LYS A 169 -9.01 -21.04 -5.57
C LYS A 169 -9.37 -22.52 -5.46
N ASN A 170 -8.71 -23.23 -4.56
CA ASN A 170 -8.89 -24.65 -4.26
C ASN A 170 -9.67 -24.92 -2.96
N GLY A 171 -10.16 -23.86 -2.30
CA GLY A 171 -10.90 -23.97 -1.04
C GLY A 171 -11.85 -22.79 -0.81
N ASN A 172 -12.40 -22.68 0.40
CA ASN A 172 -13.34 -21.61 0.75
C ASN A 172 -12.65 -20.32 1.22
N SER A 173 -11.42 -20.42 1.72
CA SER A 173 -10.58 -19.27 2.08
C SER A 173 -9.75 -18.81 0.89
N SER A 174 -9.42 -17.53 0.84
CA SER A 174 -8.38 -16.96 -0.01
C SER A 174 -7.33 -16.35 0.92
N PRO A 175 -6.02 -16.54 0.67
CA PRO A 175 -5.00 -15.70 1.28
C PRO A 175 -5.11 -14.26 0.77
N ASP A 176 -4.41 -13.33 1.40
CA ASP A 176 -4.56 -11.91 1.06
C ASP A 176 -3.83 -11.51 -0.25
N TYR A 177 -2.54 -11.86 -0.41
CA TYR A 177 -1.71 -11.33 -1.52
C TYR A 177 -0.85 -12.37 -2.24
N ILE A 178 -0.56 -12.12 -3.51
CA ILE A 178 0.49 -12.76 -4.30
C ILE A 178 1.58 -11.73 -4.57
N PHE A 179 2.84 -12.07 -4.28
CA PHE A 179 4.01 -11.27 -4.56
C PHE A 179 4.84 -11.90 -5.67
N GLN A 180 5.34 -11.07 -6.60
CA GLN A 180 6.37 -11.47 -7.55
C GLN A 180 7.74 -11.15 -6.96
N LEU A 181 8.61 -12.14 -6.86
CA LEU A 181 9.97 -12.01 -6.33
C LEU A 181 10.97 -11.62 -7.43
N SER A 182 12.16 -11.20 -7.01
CA SER A 182 13.19 -10.69 -7.91
C SER A 182 13.77 -11.73 -8.86
N ASP A 183 13.74 -13.00 -8.46
CA ASP A 183 14.18 -14.19 -9.21
C ASP A 183 13.09 -14.74 -10.17
N GLY A 184 11.92 -14.10 -10.22
CA GLY A 184 10.78 -14.52 -11.04
C GLY A 184 9.86 -15.54 -10.38
N ASN A 185 10.18 -16.00 -9.16
CA ASN A 185 9.28 -16.83 -8.37
C ASN A 185 8.15 -16.01 -7.77
N TYR A 186 7.11 -16.69 -7.29
CA TYR A 186 5.99 -16.06 -6.61
C TYR A 186 5.95 -16.43 -5.14
N SER A 187 5.35 -15.57 -4.33
CA SER A 187 5.01 -15.88 -2.94
C SER A 187 3.55 -15.58 -2.66
N ILE A 188 2.87 -16.47 -1.94
CA ILE A 188 1.51 -16.26 -1.46
C ILE A 188 1.60 -15.87 0.01
N VAL A 189 0.98 -14.76 0.39
CA VAL A 189 1.15 -14.18 1.72
C VAL A 189 -0.20 -13.95 2.35
N GLU A 190 -0.38 -14.52 3.54
CA GLU A 190 -1.49 -14.21 4.44
C GLU A 190 -1.03 -13.17 5.46
N CYS A 191 -1.75 -12.06 5.53
CA CYS A 191 -1.46 -10.91 6.36
C CYS A 191 -2.39 -10.88 7.57
N LYS A 192 -1.85 -10.69 8.77
CA LYS A 192 -2.64 -10.55 9.98
C LYS A 192 -2.14 -9.37 10.81
N GLY A 193 -3.08 -8.57 11.28
CA GLY A 193 -2.81 -7.48 12.21
C GLY A 193 -3.65 -7.59 13.47
N GLY A 194 -3.16 -7.06 14.57
CA GLY A 194 -3.95 -7.00 15.80
C GLY A 194 -3.27 -6.25 16.93
N GLN A 195 -4.10 -5.71 17.83
CA GLN A 195 -3.67 -5.03 19.06
C GLN A 195 -3.94 -5.84 20.35
N SER A 196 -4.35 -7.11 20.20
CA SER A 196 -4.81 -7.99 21.28
C SER A 196 -3.71 -8.85 21.91
N GLY A 197 -2.45 -8.59 21.59
CA GLY A 197 -1.30 -9.28 22.16
C GLY A 197 -0.88 -10.57 21.43
N LEU A 198 0.32 -11.04 21.76
CA LEU A 198 1.02 -12.11 21.02
C LEU A 198 0.29 -13.44 20.97
N ASN A 199 -0.46 -13.81 22.01
CA ASN A 199 -1.21 -15.07 22.00
C ASN A 199 -2.35 -15.04 20.99
N GLN A 200 -3.02 -13.89 20.85
CA GLN A 200 -4.05 -13.72 19.83
C GLN A 200 -3.44 -13.69 18.43
N THR A 201 -2.30 -13.03 18.25
CA THR A 201 -1.55 -13.04 16.99
C THR A 201 -1.16 -14.46 16.60
N ARG A 202 -0.60 -15.27 17.51
CA ARG A 202 -0.29 -16.70 17.25
C ARG A 202 -1.54 -17.50 16.87
N ASN A 203 -2.69 -17.23 17.47
CA ASN A 203 -3.96 -17.84 17.06
C ASN A 203 -4.40 -17.40 15.65
N GLN A 204 -4.16 -16.14 15.27
CA GLN A 204 -4.41 -15.64 13.91
C GLN A 204 -3.46 -16.30 12.89
N LEU A 205 -2.16 -16.43 13.19
CA LEU A 205 -1.20 -17.16 12.36
C LEU A 205 -1.63 -18.62 12.17
N ARG A 206 -2.05 -19.27 13.25
CA ARG A 206 -2.60 -20.64 13.20
C ARG A 206 -3.78 -20.73 12.23
N ARG A 207 -4.69 -19.73 12.20
CA ARG A 207 -5.77 -19.66 11.21
C ARG A 207 -5.25 -19.43 9.79
N GLY A 208 -4.27 -18.54 9.64
CA GLY A 208 -3.66 -18.28 8.33
C GLY A 208 -3.03 -19.52 7.71
N LEU A 209 -2.43 -20.40 8.52
CA LEU A 209 -1.91 -21.70 8.10
C LEU A 209 -3.00 -22.70 7.68
N GLU A 210 -4.26 -22.47 8.06
CA GLU A 210 -5.43 -23.20 7.53
C GLU A 210 -5.89 -22.63 6.19
N GLN A 211 -5.52 -21.38 5.85
CA GLN A 211 -6.04 -20.61 4.71
C GLN A 211 -5.08 -20.58 3.51
N VAL A 212 -3.76 -20.49 3.74
CA VAL A 212 -2.75 -20.24 2.69
C VAL A 212 -2.63 -21.38 1.66
N SER A 213 -3.09 -22.60 2.00
CA SER A 213 -3.12 -23.77 1.13
C SER A 213 -4.15 -23.74 -0.01
N SER A 214 -4.90 -22.64 -0.13
CA SER A 214 -6.11 -22.59 -0.96
C SER A 214 -5.89 -22.00 -2.35
N ILE A 215 -4.66 -21.74 -2.79
CA ILE A 215 -4.35 -21.17 -4.11
C ILE A 215 -3.42 -22.09 -4.90
N SER A 216 -3.70 -22.24 -6.20
CA SER A 216 -2.81 -22.87 -7.17
C SER A 216 -2.64 -22.00 -8.41
N PHE A 217 -1.47 -22.06 -9.04
CA PHE A 217 -1.21 -21.37 -10.29
C PHE A 217 -1.40 -22.31 -11.48
N LYS A 218 -1.94 -21.79 -12.57
CA LYS A 218 -2.06 -22.53 -13.83
C LYS A 218 -0.66 -22.88 -14.37
N GLY A 219 -0.48 -24.12 -14.81
CA GLY A 219 0.80 -24.58 -15.38
C GLY A 219 1.80 -25.10 -14.34
N GLY A 220 1.34 -25.40 -13.12
CA GLY A 220 2.15 -26.06 -12.10
C GLY A 220 3.23 -25.18 -11.48
N GLN A 221 3.18 -23.86 -11.66
CA GLN A 221 4.13 -22.95 -11.05
C GLN A 221 4.00 -22.98 -9.52
N SER A 222 5.12 -23.21 -8.82
CA SER A 222 5.16 -23.22 -7.37
C SER A 222 5.33 -21.79 -6.83
N ALA A 223 4.83 -21.59 -5.61
CA ALA A 223 5.10 -20.38 -4.84
C ALA A 223 5.49 -20.75 -3.41
N THR A 224 6.36 -19.93 -2.84
CA THR A 224 6.64 -19.95 -1.41
C THR A 224 5.46 -19.33 -0.69
N GLU A 225 5.07 -19.90 0.44
CA GLU A 225 3.95 -19.38 1.22
C GLU A 225 4.49 -18.70 2.47
N PHE A 226 3.83 -17.62 2.89
CA PHE A 226 4.14 -16.95 4.15
C PHE A 226 2.85 -16.64 4.90
N VAL A 227 2.91 -16.78 6.22
CA VAL A 227 1.89 -16.20 7.11
C VAL A 227 2.59 -15.21 8.02
N ILE A 228 2.19 -13.94 7.93
CA ILE A 228 2.79 -12.82 8.65
C ILE A 228 1.77 -12.24 9.62
N GLY A 229 2.08 -12.24 10.91
CA GLY A 229 1.24 -11.68 11.95
C GLY A 229 1.91 -10.53 12.69
N THR A 230 1.29 -9.35 12.64
CA THR A 230 1.76 -8.11 13.28
C THR A 230 0.99 -7.85 14.56
N CYS A 231 1.70 -7.87 15.69
CA CYS A 231 1.16 -7.57 17.02
C CYS A 231 1.57 -6.15 17.44
N LEU A 232 0.59 -5.25 17.44
CA LEU A 232 0.75 -3.85 17.79
C LEU A 232 0.49 -3.62 19.29
N SER A 233 1.40 -2.91 19.95
CA SER A 233 1.20 -2.40 21.31
C SER A 233 1.63 -0.95 21.42
N ASP A 234 1.38 -0.37 22.59
CA ASP A 234 1.78 0.98 23.00
C ASP A 234 3.28 1.12 23.30
N ILE A 235 3.99 0.00 23.49
CA ILE A 235 5.43 -0.02 23.82
C ILE A 235 6.32 -0.64 22.74
N SER A 236 5.76 -1.50 21.88
CA SER A 236 6.50 -2.18 20.81
C SER A 236 5.58 -2.85 19.78
N THR A 237 6.14 -3.16 18.62
CA THR A 237 5.52 -3.96 17.57
C THR A 237 6.34 -5.23 17.41
N ASN A 238 5.65 -6.36 17.42
CA ASN A 238 6.25 -7.68 17.25
C ASN A 238 5.63 -8.33 16.03
N VAL A 239 6.46 -8.78 15.10
CA VAL A 239 6.01 -9.45 13.88
C VAL A 239 6.44 -10.91 13.97
N ILE A 240 5.50 -11.82 13.74
CA ILE A 240 5.79 -13.24 13.63
C ILE A 240 5.65 -13.61 12.15
N ILE A 241 6.66 -14.27 11.60
CA ILE A 241 6.65 -14.77 10.23
C ILE A 241 6.97 -16.26 10.22
N VAL A 242 6.19 -17.02 9.46
CA VAL A 242 6.40 -18.46 9.27
C VAL A 242 6.26 -18.83 7.79
N ASP A 243 7.04 -19.83 7.39
CA ASP A 243 7.04 -20.42 6.05
C ASP A 243 6.41 -21.82 6.11
N PRO A 244 5.16 -22.01 5.69
CA PRO A 244 4.62 -23.33 5.41
C PRO A 244 5.11 -23.82 4.04
N PRO A 245 6.02 -24.81 3.95
CA PRO A 245 6.50 -25.31 2.68
C PRO A 245 5.35 -25.94 1.89
N SER A 246 5.48 -25.90 0.57
CA SER A 246 4.57 -26.57 -0.35
C SER A 246 4.66 -28.09 -0.12
N GLU A 247 3.55 -28.74 0.23
CA GLU A 247 3.48 -30.20 0.12
C GLU A 247 3.40 -30.57 -1.36
N GLY A 248 4.29 -31.45 -1.81
CA GLY A 248 4.46 -31.79 -3.22
C GLY A 248 3.18 -32.36 -3.87
N ASN A 249 2.90 -31.84 -5.07
CA ASN A 249 2.06 -32.34 -6.16
C ASN A 249 0.92 -33.31 -5.82
N GLY A 250 -0.32 -32.85 -6.00
CA GLY A 250 -1.51 -33.70 -6.00
C GLY A 250 -2.61 -33.15 -6.92
N ASP A 251 -2.74 -33.79 -8.08
CA ASP A 251 -3.90 -33.91 -8.97
C ASP A 251 -4.53 -32.63 -9.57
N GLU A 252 -4.04 -32.27 -10.77
CA GLU A 252 -4.81 -31.51 -11.75
C GLU A 252 -6.00 -32.35 -12.25
N ARG A 253 -7.21 -31.98 -11.82
CA ARG A 253 -8.44 -32.42 -12.51
C ARG A 253 -8.82 -31.37 -13.54
N GLU A 254 -8.67 -31.74 -14.81
CA GLU A 254 -9.21 -30.97 -15.93
C GLU A 254 -10.74 -30.95 -15.84
N PHE A 255 -11.30 -29.74 -15.70
CA PHE A 255 -12.71 -29.48 -15.97
C PHE A 255 -12.82 -28.36 -17.00
N SER A 256 -13.60 -28.64 -18.03
CA SER A 256 -14.00 -27.73 -19.10
C SER A 256 -14.91 -26.64 -18.53
N ASN A 257 -14.34 -25.47 -18.24
CA ASN A 257 -15.14 -24.27 -18.04
C ASN A 257 -15.10 -23.44 -19.32
N GLU A 258 -16.25 -23.32 -19.95
CA GLU A 258 -16.50 -22.32 -20.98
C GLU A 258 -16.09 -20.94 -20.43
N LYS A 259 -14.98 -20.41 -20.95
CA LYS A 259 -14.48 -19.08 -20.62
C LYS A 259 -15.52 -18.05 -21.06
N LYS A 260 -16.04 -17.25 -20.12
CA LYS A 260 -16.46 -15.90 -20.48
C LYS A 260 -15.20 -15.08 -20.72
N VAL A 261 -14.75 -15.08 -21.96
CA VAL A 261 -13.71 -14.16 -22.42
C VAL A 261 -14.39 -12.80 -22.60
N TYR A 262 -14.04 -11.86 -21.73
CA TYR A 262 -14.40 -10.47 -21.93
C TYR A 262 -13.46 -9.93 -23.01
N HIS A 263 -14.00 -9.74 -24.20
CA HIS A 263 -13.29 -9.07 -25.27
C HIS A 263 -13.49 -7.57 -25.08
N VAL A 264 -12.39 -6.85 -24.97
CA VAL A 264 -12.40 -5.41 -25.20
C VAL A 264 -12.76 -5.23 -26.67
N LEU A 265 -13.99 -4.79 -26.93
CA LEU A 265 -14.56 -4.68 -28.28
C LEU A 265 -13.71 -3.81 -29.19
N ASP A 266 -13.05 -2.82 -28.59
CA ASP A 266 -12.14 -1.89 -29.25
C ASP A 266 -10.99 -1.57 -28.29
N LYS A 267 -9.89 -2.31 -28.46
CA LYS A 267 -8.69 -2.20 -27.61
C LYS A 267 -8.09 -0.79 -27.67
N GLU A 268 -8.07 -0.17 -28.84
CA GLU A 268 -7.51 1.17 -29.02
C GLU A 268 -8.35 2.23 -28.33
N LYS A 269 -9.68 2.14 -28.44
CA LYS A 269 -10.59 3.01 -27.70
C LYS A 269 -10.45 2.81 -26.20
N PHE A 270 -10.38 1.57 -25.72
CA PHE A 270 -10.21 1.28 -24.30
C PHE A 270 -8.89 1.81 -23.78
N ASP A 271 -7.77 1.56 -24.47
CA ASP A 271 -6.45 2.05 -24.08
C ASP A 271 -6.45 3.59 -24.05
N ARG A 272 -7.12 4.26 -24.99
CA ARG A 272 -7.28 5.73 -24.99
C ARG A 272 -8.14 6.25 -23.83
N GLU A 273 -9.31 5.68 -23.60
CA GLU A 273 -10.20 6.07 -22.49
C GLU A 273 -9.54 5.82 -21.14
N TYR A 274 -8.78 4.74 -21.03
CA TYR A 274 -7.95 4.42 -19.88
C TYR A 274 -6.89 5.49 -19.61
N GLN A 275 -6.14 5.91 -20.64
CA GLN A 275 -5.15 6.99 -20.49
C GLN A 275 -5.81 8.31 -20.10
N ASN A 276 -6.97 8.64 -20.69
CA ASN A 276 -7.73 9.84 -20.34
C ASN A 276 -8.17 9.83 -18.87
N LEU A 277 -8.66 8.69 -18.37
CA LEU A 277 -9.04 8.51 -16.97
C LEU A 277 -7.86 8.70 -16.01
N ARG A 278 -6.69 8.13 -16.35
CA ARG A 278 -5.44 8.38 -15.63
C ARG A 278 -5.15 9.87 -15.56
N ILE A 279 -5.09 10.54 -16.72
CA ILE A 279 -4.66 11.93 -16.84
C ILE A 279 -5.62 12.82 -16.05
N ALA A 280 -6.92 12.57 -16.19
CA ALA A 280 -7.94 13.23 -15.40
C ALA A 280 -7.73 13.04 -13.90
N SER A 281 -7.34 11.86 -13.44
CA SER A 281 -7.08 11.66 -12.02
C SER A 281 -5.84 12.41 -11.52
N LEU A 282 -4.76 12.44 -12.29
CA LEU A 282 -3.54 13.19 -11.94
C LEU A 282 -3.84 14.69 -11.86
N LEU A 283 -4.60 15.21 -12.82
CA LEU A 283 -5.04 16.60 -12.84
C LEU A 283 -5.98 16.92 -11.67
N SER A 284 -6.95 16.04 -11.39
CA SER A 284 -7.87 16.21 -10.26
C SER A 284 -7.12 16.24 -8.92
N TYR A 285 -6.08 15.42 -8.77
CA TYR A 285 -5.22 15.43 -7.59
C TYR A 285 -4.54 16.77 -7.37
N ALA A 286 -3.94 17.31 -8.42
CA ALA A 286 -3.29 18.62 -8.44
C ALA A 286 -4.28 19.79 -8.31
N GLY A 287 -5.59 19.53 -8.26
CA GLY A 287 -6.62 20.57 -8.14
C GLY A 287 -7.10 21.15 -9.47
N ALA A 288 -6.63 20.63 -10.61
CA ALA A 288 -7.09 21.00 -11.94
C ALA A 288 -8.40 20.28 -12.32
N GLU A 289 -9.41 20.36 -11.46
CA GLU A 289 -10.68 19.61 -11.59
C GLU A 289 -11.45 19.91 -12.88
N GLY A 290 -11.36 21.14 -13.40
CA GLY A 290 -11.98 21.51 -14.68
C GLY A 290 -11.38 20.77 -15.88
N ILE A 291 -10.05 20.75 -15.98
CA ILE A 291 -9.32 20.06 -17.05
C ILE A 291 -9.48 18.54 -16.89
N ALA A 292 -9.46 18.04 -15.65
CA ALA A 292 -9.73 16.63 -15.36
C ALA A 292 -11.10 16.18 -15.86
N ALA A 293 -12.14 16.99 -15.61
CA ALA A 293 -13.49 16.71 -16.09
C ALA A 293 -13.55 16.69 -17.62
N GLU A 294 -12.92 17.68 -18.28
CA GLU A 294 -12.85 17.77 -19.75
C GLU A 294 -12.08 16.63 -20.42
N ILE A 295 -11.04 16.09 -19.79
CA ILE A 295 -10.26 14.98 -20.34
C ILE A 295 -10.96 13.65 -20.10
N SER A 296 -11.57 13.47 -18.91
CA SER A 296 -12.21 12.20 -18.57
C SER A 296 -13.31 11.84 -19.56
N LYS A 297 -14.09 12.83 -20.06
CA LYS A 297 -15.15 12.70 -21.09
C LYS A 297 -15.94 11.39 -21.01
N ILE A 298 -16.09 10.83 -19.81
CA ILE A 298 -16.93 9.68 -19.58
C ILE A 298 -18.32 10.21 -19.88
N GLU A 299 -18.95 9.73 -20.96
CA GLU A 299 -20.37 9.92 -21.15
C GLU A 299 -21.02 9.47 -19.84
N SER A 300 -21.45 10.45 -19.04
CA SER A 300 -22.12 10.15 -17.80
C SER A 300 -23.30 9.30 -18.23
N THR A 301 -23.37 8.06 -17.75
CA THR A 301 -24.66 7.37 -17.77
C THR A 301 -25.55 8.20 -16.86
N GLU A 302 -26.24 9.19 -17.44
CA GLU A 302 -27.04 10.24 -16.78
C GLU A 302 -28.09 9.68 -15.80
N LYS A 303 -28.29 8.35 -15.78
CA LYS A 303 -29.18 7.64 -14.86
C LYS A 303 -28.63 7.34 -13.47
N LEU A 304 -27.33 7.51 -13.19
CA LEU A 304 -26.76 7.21 -11.85
C LEU A 304 -26.38 8.44 -11.02
N VAL A 305 -26.49 9.66 -11.57
CA VAL A 305 -26.03 10.91 -10.91
C VAL A 305 -27.19 11.85 -10.53
N THR A 306 -28.44 11.40 -10.61
CA THR A 306 -29.60 12.26 -10.30
C THR A 306 -29.72 12.69 -8.83
N ASP A 307 -28.89 12.16 -7.91
CA ASP A 307 -28.89 12.59 -6.49
C ASP A 307 -27.60 13.33 -6.06
N PHE A 308 -26.56 13.40 -6.89
CA PHE A 308 -25.31 14.10 -6.53
C PHE A 308 -25.25 15.57 -7.02
N GLU A 309 -26.18 15.99 -7.87
CA GLU A 309 -26.28 17.38 -8.31
C GLU A 309 -27.08 18.26 -7.35
N ARG A 310 -26.39 18.77 -6.32
CA ARG A 310 -26.66 20.09 -5.73
C ARG A 310 -25.54 20.67 -4.87
N ARG A 311 -24.37 20.03 -4.85
CA ARG A 311 -23.15 20.70 -4.40
C ARG A 311 -22.39 21.06 -5.66
N LYS A 312 -22.40 22.35 -6.02
CA LYS A 312 -21.38 22.88 -6.95
C LYS A 312 -20.04 22.27 -6.51
N PRO A 313 -19.20 21.77 -7.44
CA PRO A 313 -17.83 21.38 -7.06
C PRO A 313 -17.28 22.53 -6.22
N PRO A 314 -16.68 22.25 -5.04
CA PRO A 314 -16.12 23.31 -4.21
C PRO A 314 -15.29 24.20 -5.13
N HIS A 315 -15.56 25.50 -5.12
CA HIS A 315 -14.90 26.48 -5.99
C HIS A 315 -13.44 26.08 -6.18
N SER A 316 -13.01 25.88 -7.44
CA SER A 316 -11.66 25.46 -7.80
C SER A 316 -10.68 26.13 -6.86
N LEU A 317 -10.07 25.33 -5.97
CA LEU A 317 -9.08 25.87 -5.03
C LEU A 317 -7.97 26.51 -5.88
N PRO A 318 -7.47 27.70 -5.51
CA PRO A 318 -6.42 28.35 -6.28
C PRO A 318 -5.23 27.39 -6.40
N LEU A 319 -4.72 27.25 -7.62
CA LEU A 319 -3.47 26.55 -7.86
C LEU A 319 -2.35 27.34 -7.18
N GLU A 320 -1.57 26.67 -6.35
CA GLU A 320 -0.36 27.20 -5.73
C GLU A 320 0.84 26.55 -6.43
N GLU A 321 1.84 27.37 -6.75
CA GLU A 321 3.13 26.92 -7.25
C GLU A 321 4.07 26.77 -6.06
N VAL A 322 4.66 25.59 -5.92
CA VAL A 322 5.72 25.34 -4.93
C VAL A 322 7.03 25.32 -5.70
N ASN A 323 8.10 25.94 -5.13
CA ASN A 323 9.44 26.13 -5.73
C ASN A 323 10.23 24.84 -6.06
N LEU A 324 9.53 23.73 -6.27
CA LEU A 324 10.03 22.47 -6.74
C LEU A 324 9.61 22.21 -8.20
N ASN A 325 9.09 23.22 -8.91
CA ASN A 325 8.45 23.11 -10.22
C ASN A 325 7.20 22.22 -10.19
N PHE A 326 6.38 22.35 -9.14
CA PHE A 326 5.11 21.65 -9.06
C PHE A 326 3.98 22.66 -8.93
N GLN A 327 2.97 22.50 -9.78
CA GLN A 327 1.69 23.17 -9.68
C GLN A 327 0.68 22.24 -9.02
N GLY A 328 -0.02 22.76 -8.02
CA GLY A 328 -0.90 21.93 -7.23
C GLY A 328 -1.90 22.70 -6.41
N ARG A 329 -2.59 21.98 -5.54
CA ARG A 329 -3.46 22.58 -4.55
C ARG A 329 -2.93 22.36 -3.15
N ARG A 330 -3.24 23.33 -2.31
CA ARG A 330 -2.94 23.27 -0.89
C ARG A 330 -4.21 23.11 -0.08
N LEU A 331 -4.19 22.15 0.82
CA LEU A 331 -5.21 21.92 1.83
C LEU A 331 -4.64 22.27 3.19
N VAL A 332 -5.37 23.06 3.97
CA VAL A 332 -5.04 23.31 5.37
C VAL A 332 -6.02 22.52 6.23
N LEU A 333 -5.51 21.50 6.91
CA LEU A 333 -6.26 20.59 7.76
C LEU A 333 -5.99 20.93 9.24
N PRO A 334 -6.96 20.72 10.14
CA PRO A 334 -6.68 20.79 11.57
C PRO A 334 -5.65 19.71 11.95
N GLY A 335 -4.66 20.10 12.75
CA GLY A 335 -3.63 19.23 13.29
C GLY A 335 -4.08 18.49 14.55
N PRO A 336 -3.19 17.66 15.13
CA PRO A 336 -3.51 16.84 16.30
C PRO A 336 -3.74 17.65 17.59
N SER A 337 -3.31 18.92 17.64
CA SER A 337 -3.60 19.85 18.74
C SER A 337 -4.54 20.97 18.26
N GLU A 338 -5.37 21.51 19.16
CA GLU A 338 -6.43 22.48 18.83
C GLU A 338 -5.96 23.74 18.09
N ASN A 339 -4.66 24.06 18.17
CA ASN A 339 -4.06 25.25 17.56
C ASN A 339 -3.06 24.92 16.43
N GLU A 340 -2.93 23.66 16.06
CA GLU A 340 -2.01 23.24 14.99
C GLU A 340 -2.77 23.09 13.68
N MET A 341 -2.17 23.56 12.59
CA MET A 341 -2.70 23.40 11.24
C MET A 341 -1.68 22.64 10.40
N ILE A 342 -2.14 21.58 9.73
CA ILE A 342 -1.35 20.79 8.80
C ILE A 342 -1.62 21.31 7.40
N SER A 343 -0.56 21.71 6.71
CA SER A 343 -0.57 22.13 5.33
C SER A 343 -0.21 20.94 4.45
N VAL A 344 -1.15 20.47 3.63
CA VAL A 344 -0.96 19.39 2.66
C VAL A 344 -0.96 20.00 1.26
N PHE A 345 0.17 19.99 0.58
CA PHE A 345 0.29 20.33 -0.82
C PHE A 345 0.27 19.07 -1.67
N MET A 346 -0.52 19.10 -2.73
CA MET A 346 -0.72 18.03 -3.69
C MET A 346 -0.53 18.63 -5.07
N GLY A 347 0.55 18.27 -5.75
CA GLY A 347 0.91 18.90 -7.02
C GLY A 347 1.41 17.91 -8.06
N ILE A 348 1.51 18.41 -9.28
CA ILE A 348 2.09 17.74 -10.44
C ILE A 348 3.21 18.61 -11.00
N GLU A 349 4.27 18.00 -11.51
CA GLU A 349 5.40 18.73 -12.09
C GLU A 349 4.95 19.61 -13.25
N ASP A 350 5.45 20.85 -13.32
CA ASP A 350 5.07 21.85 -14.32
C ASP A 350 5.36 21.40 -15.75
N ASN A 351 6.47 20.70 -15.98
CA ASN A 351 6.81 20.19 -17.31
C ASN A 351 5.78 19.17 -17.77
N LEU A 352 5.46 18.20 -16.90
CA LEU A 352 4.43 17.21 -17.16
C LEU A 352 3.06 17.87 -17.38
N LEU A 353 2.71 18.89 -16.58
CA LEU A 353 1.47 19.64 -16.75
C LEU A 353 1.39 20.39 -18.08
N ASN A 354 2.48 21.02 -18.51
CA ASN A 354 2.57 21.75 -19.78
C ASN A 354 2.51 20.83 -21.01
N GLU A 355 2.92 19.57 -20.85
CA GLU A 355 2.82 18.54 -21.89
C GLU A 355 1.44 17.91 -21.97
N ILE A 356 0.67 17.92 -20.88
CA ILE A 356 -0.74 17.49 -20.86
C ILE A 356 -1.59 18.58 -21.54
N LYS A 357 -1.66 18.55 -22.87
CA LYS A 357 -2.59 19.39 -23.64
C LYS A 357 -3.96 18.72 -23.77
N PRO A 358 -5.08 19.44 -23.60
CA PRO A 358 -6.44 18.88 -23.71
C PRO A 358 -6.74 18.21 -25.06
N ASP A 359 -6.02 18.58 -26.12
CA ASP A 359 -6.21 18.09 -27.49
C ASP A 359 -5.20 17.00 -27.90
N ASP A 360 -4.23 16.65 -27.05
CA ASP A 360 -3.18 15.69 -27.40
C ASP A 360 -3.33 14.41 -26.54
N SER A 361 -4.13 13.46 -27.04
CA SER A 361 -4.39 12.18 -26.35
C SER A 361 -3.17 11.26 -26.27
N ASN A 362 -2.02 11.67 -26.79
CA ASN A 362 -0.75 10.96 -26.74
C ASN A 362 0.27 11.78 -25.96
N ILE A 363 0.26 11.66 -24.63
CA ILE A 363 1.44 12.05 -23.85
C ILE A 363 2.57 11.09 -24.26
N PRO A 364 3.67 11.57 -24.86
CA PRO A 364 4.74 10.68 -25.28
C PRO A 364 5.39 10.04 -24.06
N ASP A 365 5.53 8.71 -24.04
CA ASP A 365 6.27 7.99 -23.00
C ASP A 365 7.71 8.53 -22.83
N ALA A 366 8.24 9.21 -23.85
CA ALA A 366 9.53 9.90 -23.82
C ALA A 366 9.62 10.94 -22.70
N ALA A 367 8.62 11.81 -22.53
CA ALA A 367 8.71 12.88 -21.55
C ALA A 367 8.55 12.37 -20.10
N ARG A 368 7.78 11.30 -19.92
CA ARG A 368 7.71 10.56 -18.64
C ARG A 368 9.05 9.91 -18.28
N ASN A 369 9.70 9.30 -19.27
CA ASN A 369 11.03 8.70 -19.08
C ASN A 369 12.09 9.76 -18.77
N ASP A 370 11.96 10.97 -19.34
CA ASP A 370 12.86 12.10 -19.08
C ASP A 370 12.69 12.67 -17.67
N PHE A 371 11.46 12.80 -17.16
CA PHE A 371 11.23 13.17 -15.76
C PHE A 371 11.79 12.11 -14.79
N ALA A 372 11.37 10.85 -14.97
CA ALA A 372 11.80 9.76 -14.09
C ALA A 372 13.33 9.59 -14.10
N SER A 373 13.98 9.76 -15.26
CA SER A 373 15.45 9.69 -15.36
C SER A 373 16.14 10.90 -14.73
N SER A 374 15.60 12.11 -14.89
CA SER A 374 16.14 13.32 -14.27
C SER A 374 16.04 13.28 -12.75
N PHE A 375 14.91 12.79 -12.22
CA PHE A 375 14.70 12.65 -10.78
C PHE A 375 15.51 11.47 -10.18
N ARG A 376 15.62 10.33 -10.89
CA ARG A 376 16.52 9.21 -10.53
C ARG A 376 18.00 9.58 -10.50
N LYS A 377 18.40 10.58 -11.29
CA LYS A 377 19.77 11.11 -11.28
C LYS A 377 20.03 12.00 -10.07
N LEU A 378 19.00 12.71 -9.58
CA LEU A 378 19.06 13.54 -8.38
C LEU A 378 19.00 12.73 -7.09
N PHE A 379 18.27 11.61 -7.09
CA PHE A 379 18.06 10.75 -5.93
C PHE A 379 18.36 9.30 -6.29
N SER A 380 19.35 8.69 -5.63
CA SER A 380 19.96 7.38 -5.92
C SER A 380 19.16 6.44 -6.83
N GLU A 381 19.83 5.91 -7.86
CA GLU A 381 19.31 5.21 -9.05
C GLU A 381 18.33 4.02 -8.85
N SER A 382 17.99 3.63 -7.62
CA SER A 382 17.37 2.33 -7.33
C SER A 382 15.95 2.33 -6.76
N GLU A 383 15.30 3.47 -6.47
CA GLU A 383 13.94 3.47 -5.92
C GLU A 383 12.95 4.29 -6.78
N PRO A 384 11.76 3.76 -7.11
CA PRO A 384 10.74 4.47 -7.89
C PRO A 384 9.99 5.56 -7.09
N TYR A 385 10.30 5.74 -5.80
CA TYR A 385 9.61 6.66 -4.90
C TYR A 385 10.61 7.37 -4.01
N TYR A 386 10.38 8.67 -3.78
CA TYR A 386 11.27 9.50 -2.98
C TYR A 386 10.48 10.19 -1.88
N THR A 387 10.55 9.61 -0.68
CA THR A 387 10.01 10.26 0.52
C THR A 387 11.15 10.77 1.39
N PHE A 388 11.16 12.07 1.67
CA PHE A 388 12.20 12.70 2.48
C PHE A 388 11.64 13.84 3.32
N ILE A 389 12.37 14.21 4.36
CA ILE A 389 12.11 15.46 5.09
C ILE A 389 12.95 16.55 4.45
N SER A 390 12.30 17.63 4.01
CA SER A 390 12.99 18.86 3.68
C SER A 390 13.04 19.73 4.93
N GLU A 391 14.23 19.84 5.53
CA GLU A 391 14.45 20.72 6.69
C GLU A 391 14.20 22.19 6.32
N SER A 392 14.58 22.61 5.11
CA SER A 392 14.35 23.97 4.60
C SER A 392 12.88 24.30 4.43
N LEU A 393 12.04 23.32 4.07
CA LEU A 393 10.59 23.50 3.92
C LEU A 393 9.79 23.11 5.17
N GLY A 394 10.45 22.59 6.21
CA GLY A 394 9.78 22.05 7.40
C GLY A 394 8.72 21.00 7.06
N ALA A 395 8.94 20.23 5.99
CA ALA A 395 7.91 19.39 5.37
C ALA A 395 8.42 17.96 5.11
N VAL A 396 7.52 16.98 5.18
CA VAL A 396 7.73 15.68 4.52
C VAL A 396 7.23 15.81 3.10
N ILE A 397 8.07 15.39 2.17
CA ILE A 397 7.79 15.43 0.74
C ILE A 397 7.87 14.00 0.24
N SER A 398 6.81 13.54 -0.40
CA SER A 398 6.76 12.27 -1.12
C SER A 398 6.55 12.58 -2.60
N ILE A 399 7.51 12.18 -3.43
CA ILE A 399 7.45 12.34 -4.87
C ILE A 399 7.37 10.96 -5.52
N CYS A 400 6.40 10.82 -6.41
CA CYS A 400 6.17 9.63 -7.21
C CYS A 400 6.91 9.75 -8.54
N ASP A 401 7.27 8.62 -9.14
CA ASP A 401 7.88 8.56 -10.48
C ASP A 401 6.98 9.12 -11.59
N GLU A 402 5.68 9.24 -11.35
CA GLU A 402 4.71 9.87 -12.25
C GLU A 402 4.65 11.39 -12.17
N GLY A 403 5.57 12.04 -11.44
CA GLY A 403 5.63 13.50 -11.36
C GLY A 403 4.58 14.12 -10.45
N THR A 404 3.97 13.33 -9.55
CA THR A 404 3.13 13.86 -8.47
C THR A 404 3.93 14.07 -7.19
N VAL A 405 3.59 15.13 -6.45
CA VAL A 405 4.14 15.40 -5.12
C VAL A 405 3.03 15.51 -4.08
N LEU A 406 3.27 14.88 -2.94
CA LEU A 406 2.58 15.13 -1.69
C LEU A 406 3.57 15.75 -0.72
N ALA A 407 3.39 17.03 -0.38
CA ALA A 407 4.14 17.68 0.68
C ALA A 407 3.25 17.94 1.88
N ILE A 408 3.70 17.58 3.08
CA ILE A 408 2.98 17.82 4.33
C ILE A 408 3.87 18.64 5.24
N SER A 409 3.44 19.86 5.56
CA SER A 409 4.12 20.79 6.46
C SER A 409 3.25 21.10 7.66
N SER A 410 3.88 21.16 8.82
CA SER A 410 3.23 21.45 10.09
C SER A 410 3.33 22.93 10.48
N GLN A 411 4.02 23.74 9.68
CA GLN A 411 4.27 25.17 9.92
C GLN A 411 3.25 26.09 9.25
N GLY A 412 2.25 25.52 8.56
CA GLY A 412 1.16 26.31 7.98
C GLY A 412 1.59 27.27 6.85
N GLN A 413 2.84 27.23 6.37
CA GLN A 413 3.32 27.90 5.16
C GLN A 413 4.39 27.03 4.47
N PHE A 414 4.21 26.76 3.17
CA PHE A 414 5.35 26.47 2.30
C PHE A 414 5.85 27.85 1.89
N GLU A 415 6.93 28.36 2.51
CA GLU A 415 7.44 29.66 2.10
C GLU A 415 7.87 29.60 0.63
N THR A 416 7.59 30.68 -0.09
CA THR A 416 8.12 30.92 -1.43
C THR A 416 9.64 31.11 -1.31
N ILE A 417 10.40 30.01 -1.22
CA ILE A 417 11.86 30.02 -1.41
C ILE A 417 12.17 30.45 -2.85
N VAL A 418 12.30 31.75 -3.06
CA VAL A 418 12.94 32.30 -4.27
C VAL A 418 14.35 31.70 -4.33
N ALA A 419 14.66 31.01 -5.44
CA ALA A 419 15.99 30.46 -5.70
C ALA A 419 17.07 31.55 -5.74
#